data_AF-A0A5N5LNV5-F1
#
_entry.id   AF-A0A5N5LNV5-F1
#
_cell.length_a   1.000
_cell.length_b   1.000
_cell.length_c   1.000
_cell.angle_alpha   90.00
_cell.angle_beta   90.00
_cell.angle_gamma   90.00
#
_symmetry.space_group_name_H-M   'P 1'
#
loop_
_entity.id
_entity.type
_entity.pdbx_description
1 polymer ?
#
loop_
_entity_poly.entity_id
_entity_poly.type
_entity_poly.pdbx_seq_one_letter_code
_entity_poly.pdbx_strand_id
1 'polypeptide(L)'
;MLPATGIHAPLLQEKKQGEKRASVYGAVFNVSTSIIGAGIMSIPATLKVLGVIPAFLLITIVAWLVDISVEFLLRYTHSGDTTTYAGVMREAFGRVGSVSVQVCVMITNLGCLIIYLIIIGDVLSGNVHDGSVHLGVLQEWFGIHWWNSRAFALLVVVIFVMLPLVLFRRVGRFIFSFFHFFKGIIMLKSTRAKF
;
A
#
# COMPACT_ATOMS: atom_id res chain seq x y z
N MET A 1 -24.61 34.13 59.92
CA MET A 1 -25.01 32.77 59.53
C MET A 1 -24.48 32.55 58.11
N LEU A 2 -23.91 31.38 57.86
CA LEU A 2 -22.89 30.98 56.86
C LEU A 2 -22.81 31.65 55.47
N PRO A 3 -21.59 31.69 54.85
CA PRO A 3 -21.37 32.06 53.46
C PRO A 3 -21.68 30.88 52.52
N ALA A 4 -22.42 31.11 51.43
CA ALA A 4 -22.64 30.10 50.40
C ALA A 4 -21.44 30.08 49.43
N THR A 5 -20.47 29.26 49.81
CA THR A 5 -19.42 28.59 49.06
C THR A 5 -19.61 28.54 47.54
N GLY A 6 -18.59 29.02 46.83
CA GLY A 6 -18.43 28.81 45.40
C GLY A 6 -18.44 27.33 45.04
N ILE A 7 -19.22 26.99 44.02
CA ILE A 7 -19.08 25.76 43.27
C ILE A 7 -18.60 26.18 41.88
N HIS A 8 -17.28 26.41 41.79
CA HIS A 8 -16.57 26.15 40.54
C HIS A 8 -16.68 24.64 40.32
N ALA A 9 -17.69 24.21 39.58
CA ALA A 9 -17.67 22.89 38.99
C ALA A 9 -16.39 22.81 38.14
N PRO A 10 -15.47 21.86 38.40
CA PRO A 10 -14.35 21.67 37.51
C PRO A 10 -14.93 21.24 36.18
N LEU A 11 -14.85 22.14 35.19
CA LEU A 11 -15.02 21.77 33.79
C LEU A 11 -14.20 20.51 33.60
N LEU A 12 -14.85 19.42 33.20
CA LEU A 12 -14.18 18.21 32.81
C LEU A 12 -12.99 18.63 31.98
N GLN A 13 -11.78 18.41 32.50
CA GLN A 13 -10.59 18.41 31.68
C GLN A 13 -10.95 17.45 30.56
N GLU A 14 -11.23 18.01 29.39
CA GLU A 14 -11.19 17.29 28.14
C GLU A 14 -9.77 16.74 28.11
N LYS A 15 -9.64 15.52 28.63
CA LYS A 15 -8.46 14.70 28.46
C LYS A 15 -8.42 14.53 26.96
N LYS A 16 -7.70 15.43 26.29
CA LYS A 16 -7.15 15.26 24.96
C LYS A 16 -6.46 13.91 25.07
N GLN A 17 -7.20 12.86 24.73
CA GLN A 17 -6.69 11.50 24.68
C GLN A 17 -5.43 11.66 23.87
N GLY A 18 -4.28 11.41 24.51
CA GLY A 18 -3.00 11.60 23.86
C GLY A 18 -3.05 10.79 22.58
N GLU A 19 -3.28 11.49 21.46
CA GLU A 19 -3.04 10.95 20.15
C GLU A 19 -1.63 10.39 20.26
N LYS A 20 -1.47 9.09 20.04
CA LYS A 20 -0.16 8.50 19.86
C LYS A 20 0.47 9.26 18.71
N ARG A 21 1.23 10.32 19.02
CA ARG A 21 1.97 11.09 18.03
C ARG A 21 2.77 10.06 17.25
N ALA A 22 2.51 9.95 15.94
CA ALA A 22 3.28 9.09 15.09
C ALA A 22 4.75 9.45 15.29
N SER A 23 5.56 8.47 15.71
CA SER A 23 6.98 8.71 15.95
C SER A 23 7.63 9.11 14.63
N VAL A 24 8.42 10.19 14.62
CA VAL A 24 9.16 10.66 13.44
C VAL A 24 9.98 9.51 12.85
N TYR A 25 10.64 8.72 13.71
CA TYR A 25 11.36 7.52 13.29
C TYR A 25 10.45 6.51 12.60
N GLY A 26 9.26 6.25 13.16
CA GLY A 26 8.29 5.34 12.55
C GLY A 26 7.82 5.80 11.17
N ALA A 27 7.61 7.11 10.99
CA ALA A 27 7.26 7.69 9.70
C ALA A 27 8.41 7.55 8.68
N VAL A 28 9.64 7.88 9.08
CA VAL A 28 10.83 7.73 8.23
C VAL A 28 11.02 6.28 7.81
N PHE A 29 10.99 5.33 8.76
CA PHE A 29 11.15 3.90 8.44
C PHE A 29 10.05 3.39 7.50
N ASN A 30 8.81 3.82 7.69
CA ASN A 30 7.70 3.41 6.82
C ASN A 30 7.88 3.92 5.39
N VAL A 31 8.25 5.20 5.24
CA VAL A 31 8.51 5.81 3.93
C VAL A 31 9.72 5.14 3.26
N SER A 32 10.84 4.97 3.98
CA SER A 32 12.05 4.34 3.46
C SER A 32 11.80 2.90 2.99
N THR A 33 11.09 2.09 3.79
CA THR A 33 10.78 0.69 3.43
C THR A 33 9.95 0.61 2.15
N SER A 34 9.00 1.53 1.99
CA SER A 34 8.16 1.60 0.78
C SER A 34 8.99 1.96 -0.47
N ILE A 35 9.89 2.94 -0.36
CA ILE A 35 10.78 3.37 -1.45
C ILE A 35 11.75 2.25 -1.83
N ILE A 36 12.40 1.63 -0.85
CA ILE A 36 13.33 0.52 -1.07
C ILE A 36 12.60 -0.65 -1.73
N GLY A 37 11.41 -1.02 -1.24
CA GLY A 37 10.62 -2.12 -1.80
C GLY A 37 10.30 -1.93 -3.30
N ALA A 38 9.89 -0.73 -3.71
CA ALA A 38 9.65 -0.42 -5.12
C ALA A 38 10.96 -0.33 -5.94
N GLY A 39 12.04 0.18 -5.33
CA GLY A 39 13.34 0.36 -5.98
C GLY A 39 14.02 -0.97 -6.30
N ILE A 40 14.03 -1.93 -5.38
CA ILE A 40 14.68 -3.24 -5.62
C ILE A 40 14.03 -4.01 -6.78
N MET A 41 12.74 -3.81 -7.03
CA MET A 41 12.03 -4.44 -8.14
C MET A 41 12.31 -3.74 -9.48
N SER A 42 12.49 -2.42 -9.47
CA SER A 42 12.56 -1.61 -10.70
C SER A 42 13.99 -1.32 -11.18
N ILE A 43 14.94 -1.06 -10.28
CA ILE A 43 16.32 -0.64 -10.63
C ILE A 43 17.02 -1.62 -11.60
N PRO A 44 17.00 -2.95 -11.37
CA PRO A 44 17.67 -3.88 -12.28
C PRO A 44 17.06 -3.87 -13.68
N ALA A 45 15.74 -3.77 -13.78
CA ALA A 45 15.03 -3.71 -15.05
C ALA A 45 15.33 -2.40 -15.80
N THR A 46 15.33 -1.27 -15.09
CA THR A 46 15.69 0.04 -15.68
C THR A 46 17.11 0.03 -16.21
N LEU A 47 18.08 -0.50 -15.44
CA LEU A 47 19.47 -0.61 -15.89
C LEU A 47 19.62 -1.53 -17.11
N LYS A 48 18.85 -2.63 -17.16
CA LYS A 48 18.86 -3.56 -18.30
C LYS A 48 18.29 -2.94 -19.58
N VAL A 49 17.24 -2.13 -19.48
CA VAL A 49 16.55 -1.56 -20.66
C VAL A 49 17.20 -0.28 -21.15
N LEU A 50 17.59 0.63 -20.26
CA LEU A 50 18.22 1.91 -20.64
C LEU A 50 19.75 1.80 -20.79
N GLY A 51 20.39 0.86 -20.10
CA GLY A 51 21.84 0.86 -19.91
C GLY A 51 22.28 1.70 -18.70
N VAL A 52 23.49 1.44 -18.19
CA VAL A 52 23.94 1.96 -16.88
C VAL A 52 24.04 3.49 -16.84
N ILE A 53 24.71 4.09 -17.82
CA ILE A 53 24.98 5.54 -17.86
C ILE A 53 23.67 6.37 -17.95
N PRO A 54 22.78 6.15 -18.94
CA PRO A 54 21.55 6.94 -19.03
C PRO A 54 20.57 6.65 -17.89
N ALA A 55 20.52 5.42 -17.35
CA ALA A 55 19.70 5.12 -16.18
C ALA A 55 20.19 5.88 -14.94
N PHE A 56 21.50 5.95 -14.70
CA PHE A 56 22.06 6.71 -13.58
C PHE A 56 21.76 8.21 -13.68
N LEU A 57 21.89 8.78 -14.89
CA LEU A 57 21.53 10.18 -15.14
C LEU A 57 20.04 10.42 -14.84
N LEU A 58 19.16 9.55 -15.32
CA LEU A 58 17.72 9.64 -15.09
C LEU A 58 17.37 9.55 -13.60
N ILE A 59 17.97 8.60 -12.88
CA ILE A 59 17.79 8.45 -11.42
C ILE A 59 18.21 9.72 -10.69
N THR A 60 19.32 10.33 -11.07
CA THR A 60 19.80 11.59 -10.47
C THR A 60 18.83 12.75 -10.71
N ILE A 61 18.29 12.87 -11.94
CA ILE A 61 17.30 13.88 -12.28
C ILE A 61 16.02 13.68 -11.46
N VAL A 62 15.53 12.45 -11.37
CA VAL A 62 14.33 12.13 -10.58
C VAL A 62 14.57 12.38 -9.10
N ALA A 63 15.74 12.03 -8.55
CA ALA A 63 16.09 12.31 -7.16
C ALA A 63 16.05 13.81 -6.85
N TRP A 64 16.60 14.64 -7.74
CA TRP A 64 16.53 16.09 -7.61
C TRP A 64 15.09 16.63 -7.68
N LEU A 65 14.27 16.08 -8.58
CA LEU A 65 12.86 16.46 -8.71
C LEU A 65 12.04 16.07 -7.47
N VAL A 66 12.35 14.93 -6.85
CA VAL A 66 11.72 14.47 -5.60
C VAL A 66 12.10 15.38 -4.44
N ASP A 67 13.35 15.81 -4.33
CA ASP A 67 13.81 16.71 -3.27
C ASP A 67 13.04 18.04 -3.30
N ILE A 68 12.94 18.66 -4.48
CA ILE A 68 12.14 19.87 -4.70
C ILE A 68 10.66 19.63 -4.36
N SER A 69 10.10 18.49 -4.77
CA SER A 69 8.70 18.16 -4.51
C SER A 69 8.40 18.01 -3.02
N VAL A 70 9.32 17.38 -2.27
CA VAL A 70 9.21 17.20 -0.81
C VAL A 70 9.36 18.55 -0.10
N GLU A 71 10.30 19.40 -0.53
CA GLU A 71 10.46 20.74 0.04
C GLU A 71 9.17 21.57 -0.10
N PHE A 72 8.57 21.57 -1.31
CA PHE A 72 7.28 22.24 -1.52
C PHE A 72 6.19 21.66 -0.64
N LEU A 73 6.06 20.32 -0.58
CA LEU A 73 5.05 19.67 0.25
C LEU A 73 5.20 20.07 1.72
N LEU A 74 6.42 20.08 2.26
CA LEU A 74 6.68 20.46 3.65
C LEU A 74 6.38 21.94 3.90
N ARG A 75 6.78 22.84 2.99
CA ARG A 75 6.54 24.28 3.12
C ARG A 75 5.05 24.61 3.17
N TYR A 76 4.25 24.00 2.30
CA TYR A 76 2.81 24.22 2.28
C TYR A 76 2.10 23.47 3.42
N THR A 77 2.58 22.29 3.84
CA THR A 77 2.02 21.58 5.01
C THR A 77 2.30 22.33 6.32
N HIS A 78 3.44 23.00 6.44
CA HIS A 78 3.78 23.80 7.63
C HIS A 78 3.02 25.13 7.67
N SER A 79 2.71 25.72 6.51
CA SER A 79 2.05 27.02 6.43
C SER A 79 0.52 26.92 6.36
N GLY A 80 0.00 25.73 6.04
CA GLY A 80 -1.41 25.44 5.86
C GLY A 80 -2.07 24.75 7.05
N ASP A 81 -3.39 24.79 7.11
CA ASP A 81 -4.20 24.12 8.13
C ASP A 81 -4.62 22.69 7.72
N THR A 82 -4.26 22.25 6.50
CA THR A 82 -4.69 20.96 5.95
C THR A 82 -3.63 19.87 6.04
N THR A 83 -4.07 18.66 6.38
CA THR A 83 -3.20 17.48 6.57
C THR A 83 -3.27 16.47 5.41
N THR A 84 -3.97 16.83 4.32
CA THR A 84 -4.19 15.93 3.17
C THR A 84 -3.48 16.46 1.93
N TYR A 85 -2.94 15.58 1.09
CA TYR A 85 -2.27 15.96 -0.16
C TYR A 85 -3.14 16.84 -1.07
N ALA A 86 -4.42 16.53 -1.18
CA ALA A 86 -5.36 17.32 -1.96
C ALA A 86 -5.63 18.70 -1.32
N GLY A 87 -5.63 18.80 0.01
CA GLY A 87 -5.75 20.05 0.75
C GLY A 87 -4.53 20.96 0.56
N VAL A 88 -3.33 20.41 0.75
CA VAL A 88 -2.07 21.14 0.56
C VAL A 88 -1.96 21.68 -0.86
N MET A 89 -2.31 20.86 -1.86
CA MET A 89 -2.33 21.30 -3.26
C MET A 89 -3.45 22.32 -3.55
N ARG A 90 -4.56 22.26 -2.82
CA ARG A 90 -5.65 23.25 -2.95
C ARG A 90 -5.22 24.63 -2.47
N GLU A 91 -4.45 24.70 -1.40
CA GLU A 91 -3.94 25.95 -0.86
C GLU A 91 -2.84 26.54 -1.77
N ALA A 92 -1.99 25.70 -2.34
CA ALA A 92 -0.91 26.15 -3.23
C ALA A 92 -1.37 26.55 -4.64
N PHE A 93 -2.26 25.77 -5.26
CA PHE A 93 -2.64 25.91 -6.68
C PHE A 93 -4.16 26.03 -6.90
N GLY A 94 -4.94 26.20 -5.83
CA GLY A 94 -6.39 26.26 -5.92
C GLY A 94 -7.05 24.91 -6.22
N ARG A 95 -8.34 24.97 -6.55
CA ARG A 95 -9.17 23.76 -6.75
C ARG A 95 -8.69 22.87 -7.90
N VAL A 96 -8.10 23.45 -8.93
CA VAL A 96 -7.58 22.69 -10.09
C VAL A 96 -6.40 21.82 -9.68
N GLY A 97 -5.43 22.37 -8.93
CA GLY A 97 -4.31 21.58 -8.43
C GLY A 97 -4.76 20.43 -7.52
N SER A 98 -5.69 20.72 -6.61
CA SER A 98 -6.29 19.71 -5.72
C SER A 98 -6.87 18.51 -6.48
N VAL A 99 -7.70 18.78 -7.50
CA VAL A 99 -8.32 17.73 -8.32
C VAL A 99 -7.26 16.98 -9.13
N SER A 100 -6.29 17.70 -9.70
CA SER A 100 -5.21 17.08 -10.50
C SER A 100 -4.39 16.08 -9.68
N VAL A 101 -3.98 16.45 -8.46
CA VAL A 101 -3.28 15.54 -7.54
C VAL A 101 -4.17 14.38 -7.13
N GLN A 102 -5.46 14.61 -6.87
CA GLN A 102 -6.38 13.54 -6.50
C GLN A 102 -6.55 12.51 -7.62
N VAL A 103 -6.66 12.97 -8.88
CA VAL A 103 -6.70 12.09 -10.07
C VAL A 103 -5.37 11.34 -10.23
N CYS A 104 -4.23 12.02 -10.08
CA CYS A 104 -2.91 11.38 -10.13
C CYS A 104 -2.75 10.27 -9.08
N VAL A 105 -3.15 10.56 -7.83
CA VAL A 105 -3.14 9.57 -6.73
C VAL A 105 -4.08 8.40 -7.04
N MET A 106 -5.25 8.66 -7.62
CA MET A 106 -6.18 7.59 -8.01
C MET A 106 -5.57 6.68 -9.09
N ILE A 107 -4.99 7.26 -10.15
CA ILE A 107 -4.37 6.50 -11.25
C ILE A 107 -3.17 5.69 -10.74
N THR A 108 -2.30 6.30 -9.92
CA THR A 108 -1.12 5.61 -9.37
C THR A 108 -1.50 4.46 -8.43
N ASN A 109 -2.51 4.64 -7.58
CA ASN A 109 -3.02 3.55 -6.74
C ASN A 109 -3.65 2.44 -7.60
N LEU A 110 -4.43 2.78 -8.63
CA LEU A 110 -5.00 1.81 -9.56
C LEU A 110 -3.91 1.02 -10.31
N GLY A 111 -2.89 1.71 -10.83
CA GLY A 111 -1.77 1.08 -11.51
C GLY A 111 -0.97 0.15 -10.59
N CYS A 112 -0.68 0.61 -9.37
CA CYS A 112 -0.01 -0.21 -8.35
C CYS A 112 -0.84 -1.46 -8.01
N LEU A 113 -2.16 -1.31 -7.89
CA LEU A 113 -3.08 -2.43 -7.69
C LEU A 113 -2.97 -3.47 -8.81
N ILE A 114 -2.99 -3.01 -10.06
CA ILE A 114 -2.88 -3.88 -11.25
C ILE A 114 -1.52 -4.60 -11.26
N ILE A 115 -0.42 -3.89 -10.98
CA ILE A 115 0.92 -4.49 -10.91
C ILE A 115 0.97 -5.57 -9.82
N TYR A 116 0.40 -5.32 -8.64
CA TYR A 116 0.31 -6.35 -7.61
C TYR A 116 -0.50 -7.56 -8.05
N LEU A 117 -1.61 -7.37 -8.75
CA LEU A 117 -2.40 -8.47 -9.30
C LEU A 117 -1.60 -9.29 -10.31
N ILE A 118 -0.81 -8.64 -11.18
CA ILE A 118 0.06 -9.32 -12.15
C ILE A 118 1.14 -10.12 -11.43
N ILE A 119 1.86 -9.52 -10.48
CA ILE A 119 2.92 -10.21 -9.72
C ILE A 119 2.35 -11.43 -8.98
N ILE A 120 1.20 -11.28 -8.31
CA ILE A 120 0.52 -12.39 -7.63
C ILE A 120 0.11 -13.47 -8.64
N GLY A 121 -0.47 -13.07 -9.78
CA GLY A 121 -0.84 -14.00 -10.85
C GLY A 121 0.35 -14.78 -11.39
N ASP A 122 1.47 -14.10 -11.62
CA ASP A 122 2.72 -14.69 -12.09
C ASP A 122 3.34 -15.66 -11.07
N VAL A 123 3.28 -15.32 -9.78
CA VAL A 123 3.75 -16.19 -8.68
C VAL A 123 2.85 -17.44 -8.52
N LEU A 124 1.52 -17.29 -8.63
CA LEU A 124 0.60 -18.42 -8.45
C LEU A 124 0.53 -19.34 -9.68
N SER A 125 0.42 -18.79 -10.89
CA SER A 125 0.17 -19.52 -12.14
C SER A 125 1.47 -19.90 -12.86
N GLY A 126 2.59 -19.24 -12.55
CA GLY A 126 3.89 -19.47 -13.20
C GLY A 126 4.01 -18.73 -14.54
N ASN A 127 5.24 -18.41 -14.92
CA ASN A 127 5.56 -17.72 -16.17
C ASN A 127 6.16 -18.68 -17.21
N VAL A 128 5.50 -18.83 -18.37
CA VAL A 128 6.02 -19.56 -19.53
C VAL A 128 6.79 -18.57 -20.40
N HIS A 129 7.90 -18.04 -19.91
CA HIS A 129 8.62 -17.01 -20.66
C HIS A 129 10.07 -17.34 -21.02
N ASP A 130 10.61 -18.50 -20.65
CA ASP A 130 12.00 -18.82 -21.03
C ASP A 130 12.39 -20.31 -20.96
N GLY A 131 11.64 -21.19 -21.64
CA GLY A 131 12.05 -22.57 -21.95
C GLY A 131 12.28 -23.54 -20.77
N SER A 132 12.24 -23.04 -19.54
CA SER A 132 12.32 -23.78 -18.29
C SER A 132 10.97 -23.65 -17.61
N VAL A 133 10.23 -24.75 -17.57
CA VAL A 133 8.91 -24.85 -16.94
C VAL A 133 9.04 -24.61 -15.43
N HIS A 134 9.01 -23.35 -15.00
CA HIS A 134 8.82 -23.03 -13.59
C HIS A 134 7.33 -23.18 -13.28
N LEU A 135 7.00 -24.32 -12.70
CA LEU A 135 5.65 -24.68 -12.28
C LEU A 135 5.22 -23.70 -11.18
N GLY A 136 4.24 -22.83 -11.46
CA GLY A 136 3.72 -21.92 -10.44
C GLY A 136 3.19 -22.69 -9.23
N VAL A 137 3.10 -22.04 -8.07
CA VAL A 137 2.73 -22.70 -6.80
C VAL A 137 1.41 -23.47 -6.90
N LEU A 138 0.43 -22.97 -7.68
CA LEU A 138 -0.83 -23.69 -7.92
C LEU A 138 -0.66 -24.92 -8.80
N GLN A 139 0.23 -24.85 -9.79
CA GLN A 139 0.46 -25.93 -10.74
C GLN A 139 1.27 -27.07 -10.12
N GLU A 140 2.13 -26.74 -9.14
CA GLU A 140 2.87 -27.71 -8.31
C GLU A 140 1.97 -28.39 -7.26
N TRP A 141 0.95 -27.69 -6.74
CA TRP A 141 0.03 -28.24 -5.73
C TRP A 141 -1.20 -28.96 -6.29
N PHE A 142 -1.71 -28.58 -7.48
CA PHE A 142 -2.97 -29.08 -8.05
C PHE A 142 -2.86 -29.66 -9.48
N GLY A 143 -1.67 -29.64 -10.09
CA GLY A 143 -1.44 -30.15 -11.45
C GLY A 143 -1.95 -29.23 -12.58
N ILE A 144 -1.65 -29.58 -13.83
CA ILE A 144 -2.07 -28.82 -15.03
C ILE A 144 -3.55 -29.09 -15.30
N HIS A 145 -4.42 -28.20 -14.82
CA HIS A 145 -5.84 -28.17 -15.16
C HIS A 145 -6.18 -26.88 -15.93
N TRP A 146 -7.18 -26.95 -16.82
CA TRP A 146 -7.70 -25.81 -17.61
C TRP A 146 -8.09 -24.59 -16.74
N TRP A 147 -8.39 -24.83 -15.46
CA TRP A 147 -8.76 -23.80 -14.49
C TRP A 147 -7.58 -22.93 -14.02
N ASN A 148 -6.33 -23.36 -14.26
CA ASN A 148 -5.12 -22.66 -13.81
C ASN A 148 -4.62 -21.58 -14.78
N SER A 149 -5.47 -21.14 -15.71
CA SER A 149 -5.16 -20.05 -16.63
C SER A 149 -5.02 -18.72 -15.89
N ARG A 150 -4.04 -17.89 -16.28
CA ARG A 150 -3.78 -16.55 -15.72
C ARG A 150 -5.04 -15.69 -15.57
N ALA A 151 -5.92 -15.74 -16.57
CA ALA A 151 -7.19 -15.02 -16.57
C ALA A 151 -8.13 -15.46 -15.43
N PHE A 152 -8.17 -16.77 -15.12
CA PHE A 152 -8.99 -17.27 -14.03
C PHE A 152 -8.38 -16.97 -12.65
N ALA A 153 -7.05 -17.10 -12.51
CA ALA A 153 -6.35 -16.71 -11.28
C ALA A 153 -6.55 -15.22 -10.96
N LEU A 154 -6.43 -14.36 -11.98
CA LEU A 154 -6.70 -12.93 -11.86
C LEU A 154 -8.18 -12.65 -11.51
N LEU A 155 -9.12 -13.35 -12.14
CA LEU A 155 -10.55 -13.22 -11.86
C LEU A 155 -10.88 -13.61 -10.41
N VAL A 156 -10.34 -14.74 -9.92
CA VAL A 156 -10.52 -15.16 -8.53
C VAL A 156 -9.92 -14.17 -7.56
N VAL A 157 -8.70 -13.67 -7.80
CA VAL A 157 -8.09 -12.67 -6.91
C VAL A 157 -8.90 -11.38 -6.91
N VAL A 158 -9.42 -10.96 -8.06
CA VAL A 158 -10.28 -9.77 -8.15
C VAL A 158 -11.59 -9.98 -7.37
N ILE A 159 -12.25 -11.14 -7.48
CA ILE A 159 -13.53 -11.40 -6.82
C ILE A 159 -13.38 -11.73 -5.33
N PHE A 160 -12.37 -12.50 -4.93
CA PHE A 160 -12.22 -12.98 -3.55
C PHE A 160 -11.28 -12.13 -2.69
N VAL A 161 -10.42 -11.32 -3.29
CA VAL A 161 -9.49 -10.45 -2.56
C VAL A 161 -9.83 -8.99 -2.79
N MET A 162 -9.88 -8.52 -4.05
CA MET A 162 -10.08 -7.10 -4.33
C MET A 162 -11.51 -6.62 -4.05
N LEU A 163 -12.52 -7.36 -4.49
CA LEU A 163 -13.92 -7.00 -4.28
C LEU A 163 -14.26 -6.85 -2.79
N PRO A 164 -13.90 -7.78 -1.89
CA PRO A 164 -14.11 -7.57 -0.46
C PRO A 164 -13.22 -6.48 0.14
N LEU A 165 -11.98 -6.27 -0.35
CA LEU A 165 -11.13 -5.15 0.07
C LEU A 165 -11.75 -3.79 -0.29
N VAL A 166 -12.41 -3.67 -1.44
CA VAL A 166 -13.09 -2.46 -1.91
C VAL A 166 -14.40 -2.23 -1.16
N LEU A 167 -15.10 -3.30 -0.76
CA LEU A 167 -16.36 -3.24 0.00
C LEU A 167 -16.17 -2.96 1.51
N PHE A 168 -15.08 -3.40 2.13
CA PHE A 168 -14.84 -3.20 3.57
C PHE A 168 -14.00 -1.97 3.87
N ARG A 169 -14.67 -0.89 4.31
CA ARG A 169 -14.07 0.39 4.77
C ARG A 169 -13.11 0.29 5.98
N ARG A 170 -12.81 -0.91 6.50
CA ARG A 170 -11.99 -1.11 7.71
C ARG A 170 -11.16 -2.41 7.65
N VAL A 171 -9.92 -2.27 7.22
CA VAL A 171 -8.93 -3.35 6.95
C VAL A 171 -8.62 -4.25 8.17
N GLY A 172 -8.79 -3.74 9.40
CA GLY A 172 -8.36 -4.44 10.62
C GLY A 172 -9.09 -5.75 10.96
N ARG A 173 -10.32 -5.97 10.45
CA ARG A 173 -11.05 -7.23 10.70
C ARG A 173 -10.65 -8.36 9.73
N PHE A 174 -10.07 -8.00 8.59
CA PHE A 174 -9.84 -8.92 7.47
C PHE A 174 -8.58 -9.76 7.66
N ILE A 175 -7.49 -9.13 8.14
CA ILE A 175 -6.23 -9.82 8.45
C ILE A 175 -6.46 -10.95 9.47
N PHE A 176 -7.30 -10.71 10.48
CA PHE A 176 -7.61 -11.70 11.51
C PHE A 176 -8.42 -12.90 10.95
N SER A 177 -9.42 -12.63 10.11
CA SER A 177 -10.23 -13.69 9.48
C SER A 177 -9.43 -14.52 8.48
N PHE A 178 -8.58 -13.87 7.68
CA PHE A 178 -7.73 -14.53 6.70
C PHE A 178 -6.67 -15.43 7.36
N PHE A 179 -6.00 -14.96 8.43
CA PHE A 179 -5.07 -15.78 9.21
C PHE A 179 -5.76 -17.01 9.82
N HIS A 180 -6.99 -16.86 10.32
CA HIS A 180 -7.73 -17.96 10.93
C HIS A 180 -8.18 -19.00 9.89
N PHE A 181 -8.64 -18.54 8.72
CA PHE A 181 -9.00 -19.40 7.60
C PHE A 181 -7.79 -20.18 7.06
N PHE A 182 -6.65 -19.51 6.88
CA PHE A 182 -5.42 -20.15 6.39
C PHE A 182 -4.87 -21.19 7.39
N LYS A 183 -4.92 -20.87 8.68
CA LYS A 183 -4.57 -21.81 9.77
C LYS A 183 -5.50 -23.03 9.78
N GLY A 184 -6.80 -22.85 9.50
CA GLY A 184 -7.76 -23.95 9.37
C GLY A 184 -7.46 -24.89 8.22
N ILE A 185 -7.08 -24.36 7.05
CA ILE A 185 -6.69 -25.18 5.88
C ILE A 185 -5.43 -25.99 6.14
N ILE A 186 -4.40 -25.36 6.73
CA ILE A 186 -3.15 -26.06 7.09
C ILE A 186 -3.42 -27.16 8.12
N MET A 187 -4.28 -26.90 9.11
CA MET A 187 -4.62 -27.89 10.14
C MET A 187 -5.41 -29.08 9.57
N LEU A 188 -6.37 -28.84 8.66
CA LEU A 188 -7.12 -29.93 8.00
C LEU A 188 -6.20 -30.85 7.19
N LYS A 189 -5.19 -30.27 6.51
CA LYS A 189 -4.22 -31.05 5.73
C LYS A 189 -3.27 -31.84 6.63
N SER A 190 -2.83 -31.25 7.75
CA SER A 190 -1.98 -31.93 8.75
C SER A 190 -2.71 -33.11 9.41
N THR A 191 -4.02 -33.00 9.64
CA THR A 191 -4.84 -34.10 10.16
C THR A 191 -5.07 -35.20 9.10
N ARG A 192 -5.21 -34.84 7.82
CA ARG A 192 -5.35 -35.79 6.70
C ARG A 192 -4.05 -36.48 6.26
N ALA A 193 -2.89 -36.06 6.79
CA ALA A 193 -1.59 -36.69 6.55
C ALA A 193 -1.13 -37.60 7.71
N LYS A 194 -1.92 -37.67 8.79
CA LYS A 194 -1.67 -38.53 9.96
C LYS A 194 -2.60 -39.74 10.05
N PHE A 195 -3.49 -39.90 9.08
CA PHE A 195 -4.33 -41.07 8.82
C PHE A 195 -4.12 -41.50 7.37
#